data_AF-A0A971ZL84-F1
#
_entry.id   AF-A0A971ZL84-F1
#
_cell.length_a   1.000
_cell.length_b   1.000
_cell.length_c   1.000
_cell.angle_alpha   90.00
_cell.angle_beta   90.00
_cell.angle_gamma   90.00
#
_symmetry.space_group_name_H-M   'P 1'
#
loop_
_entity.id
_entity.type
_entity.pdbx_description
1 polymer ?
#
loop_
_entity_poly.entity_id
_entity_poly.type
_entity_poly.pdbx_seq_one_letter_code
_entity_poly.pdbx_strand_id
1 'polypeptide(L)'
;MVNPDDAEIAFISSKYAIDPDILRAALDLDERSRIDADENYAMILVNIPTVEDKNDDELYTTIPLSIIVTREVIITVCMEDTPILKQFALNRVRDFRSNMKSRFILQILYRIATTYLEYLRIIDRKTTIAENKLRKSTRNSELFELFKLSRCLTYFTTALRSNETVFEKLFKNEIIKKYPEDEDLLEDVIVENKQAIEMATIYSNVLTGLMDAFSSVISNNINIVMKVLAVITIVL
;
A
#
# COMPACT_ATOMS: atom_id res chain seq x y z
N MET A 1 4.25 3.19 -18.27
CA MET A 1 5.69 2.88 -18.42
C MET A 1 6.13 2.13 -17.19
N VAL A 2 6.97 1.12 -17.35
CA VAL A 2 7.49 0.31 -16.24
C VAL A 2 9.00 0.48 -16.23
N ASN A 3 9.55 0.96 -15.12
CA ASN A 3 10.98 1.24 -14.94
C ASN A 3 11.64 1.93 -16.15
N PRO A 4 11.15 3.13 -16.56
CA PRO A 4 11.67 3.80 -17.74
C PRO A 4 13.14 4.19 -17.58
N ASP A 5 13.90 4.07 -18.66
CA ASP A 5 15.29 4.52 -18.70
C ASP A 5 15.40 6.05 -18.89
N ASP A 6 16.60 6.60 -18.72
CA ASP A 6 16.83 8.04 -18.88
C ASP A 6 16.50 8.57 -20.28
N ALA A 7 16.59 7.72 -21.31
CA ALA A 7 16.29 8.11 -22.69
C ALA A 7 14.77 8.23 -22.90
N GLU A 8 14.00 7.29 -22.37
CA GLU A 8 12.54 7.32 -22.36
C GLU A 8 12.01 8.50 -21.54
N ILE A 9 12.59 8.75 -20.36
CA ILE A 9 12.26 9.92 -19.53
C ILE A 9 12.52 11.21 -20.30
N ALA A 10 13.70 11.36 -20.93
CA ALA A 10 14.04 12.55 -21.70
C ALA A 10 13.10 12.76 -22.90
N PHE A 11 12.72 11.68 -23.59
CA PHE A 11 11.79 11.74 -24.72
C PHE A 11 10.40 12.24 -24.28
N ILE A 12 9.84 11.66 -23.21
CA ILE A 12 8.52 12.04 -22.69
C ILE A 12 8.52 13.45 -22.11
N SER A 13 9.56 13.78 -21.35
CA SER A 13 9.77 15.12 -20.80
C SER A 13 9.79 16.19 -21.89
N SER A 14 10.59 15.99 -22.94
CA SER A 14 10.68 16.95 -24.05
C SER A 14 9.38 17.05 -24.85
N LYS A 15 8.71 15.91 -25.08
CA LYS A 15 7.49 15.87 -25.90
C LYS A 15 6.29 16.57 -25.24
N TYR A 16 6.13 16.42 -23.93
CA TYR A 16 4.96 16.91 -23.20
C TYR A 16 5.27 18.07 -22.24
N ALA A 17 6.49 18.61 -22.27
CA ALA A 17 6.96 19.67 -21.38
C ALA A 17 6.73 19.35 -19.89
N ILE A 18 7.13 18.13 -19.49
CA ILE A 18 7.08 17.65 -18.10
C ILE A 18 8.50 17.68 -17.53
N ASP A 19 8.67 18.13 -16.30
CA ASP A 19 9.96 18.05 -15.61
C ASP A 19 10.42 16.57 -15.50
N PRO A 20 11.64 16.21 -15.93
CA PRO A 20 12.18 14.87 -15.73
C PRO A 20 12.12 14.35 -14.29
N ASP A 21 12.22 15.23 -13.29
CA ASP A 21 12.22 14.84 -11.88
C ASP A 21 10.84 14.36 -11.43
N ILE A 22 9.77 14.86 -12.04
CA ILE A 22 8.39 14.38 -11.85
C ILE A 22 8.22 12.94 -12.37
N LEU A 23 8.89 12.60 -13.47
CA LEU A 23 8.89 11.23 -14.00
C LEU A 23 9.73 10.30 -13.13
N ARG A 24 10.85 10.80 -12.58
CA ARG A 24 11.73 10.03 -11.68
C ARG A 24 11.17 9.82 -10.28
N ALA A 25 10.27 10.67 -9.81
CA ALA A 25 9.67 10.54 -8.48
C ALA A 25 9.03 9.16 -8.24
N ALA A 26 8.47 8.54 -9.29
CA ALA A 26 7.89 7.19 -9.20
C ALA A 26 8.91 6.04 -9.16
N LEU A 27 10.20 6.34 -9.25
CA LEU A 27 11.30 5.36 -9.19
C LEU A 27 11.99 5.37 -7.82
N ASP A 28 11.67 6.35 -6.97
CA ASP A 28 12.13 6.37 -5.58
C ASP A 28 11.10 5.65 -4.68
N LEU A 29 11.46 4.47 -4.18
CA LEU A 29 10.61 3.63 -3.34
C LEU A 29 10.17 4.33 -2.04
N ASP A 30 10.89 5.35 -1.57
CA ASP A 30 10.58 6.09 -0.35
C ASP A 30 9.74 7.36 -0.59
N GLU A 31 9.35 7.62 -1.84
CA GLU A 31 8.55 8.79 -2.21
C GLU A 31 7.14 8.76 -1.60
N ARG A 32 6.64 9.93 -1.21
CA ARG A 32 5.36 10.06 -0.53
C ARG A 32 4.27 10.52 -1.47
N SER A 33 3.08 9.96 -1.29
CA SER A 33 1.90 10.35 -2.08
C SER A 33 1.64 11.85 -1.97
N ARG A 34 1.59 12.53 -3.12
CA ARG A 34 1.33 13.97 -3.23
C ARG A 34 0.72 14.30 -4.59
N ILE A 35 0.22 15.53 -4.71
CA ILE A 35 -0.19 16.09 -5.99
C ILE A 35 0.71 17.28 -6.27
N ASP A 36 1.39 17.25 -7.40
CA ASP A 36 2.17 18.37 -7.92
C ASP A 36 1.52 18.84 -9.22
N ALA A 37 1.22 20.12 -9.33
CA ALA A 37 0.59 20.70 -10.50
C ALA A 37 1.42 21.89 -11.01
N ASP A 38 1.56 21.95 -12.33
CA ASP A 38 2.19 23.03 -13.08
C ASP A 38 1.27 23.42 -14.25
N GLU A 39 1.53 24.50 -14.97
CA GLU A 39 0.66 25.02 -16.05
C GLU A 39 0.33 23.98 -17.14
N ASN A 40 1.22 23.01 -17.36
CA ASN A 40 1.13 22.03 -18.44
C ASN A 40 0.68 20.63 -18.01
N TYR A 41 0.86 20.27 -16.73
CA TYR A 41 0.59 18.94 -16.22
C TYR A 41 0.16 18.93 -14.76
N ALA A 42 -0.55 17.87 -14.37
CA ALA A 42 -0.77 17.52 -12.97
C ALA A 42 -0.22 16.10 -12.73
N MET A 43 0.70 15.94 -11.79
CA MET A 43 1.15 14.66 -11.28
C MET A 43 0.36 14.30 -10.04
N ILE A 44 -0.19 13.09 -10.03
CA ILE A 44 -0.76 12.44 -8.86
C ILE A 44 0.15 11.27 -8.53
N LEU A 45 0.91 11.37 -7.44
CA LEU A 45 1.72 10.28 -6.93
C LEU A 45 0.97 9.59 -5.79
N VAL A 46 0.78 8.28 -5.89
CA VAL A 46 0.09 7.46 -4.90
C VAL A 46 0.85 6.17 -4.66
N ASN A 47 0.94 5.75 -3.40
CA ASN A 47 1.58 4.50 -3.03
C ASN A 47 0.58 3.35 -3.20
N ILE A 48 0.97 2.37 -4.00
CA ILE A 48 0.17 1.20 -4.34
C ILE A 48 0.68 -0.05 -3.62
N PRO A 49 -0.20 -0.98 -3.25
CA PRO A 49 0.24 -2.21 -2.60
C PRO A 49 0.86 -3.16 -3.62
N THR A 50 1.93 -3.84 -3.21
CA THR A 50 2.58 -4.91 -3.99
C THR A 50 3.02 -6.06 -3.08
N VAL A 51 3.36 -7.19 -3.70
CA VAL A 51 3.90 -8.38 -3.02
C VAL A 51 5.31 -8.61 -3.53
N GLU A 52 6.28 -8.57 -2.63
CA GLU A 52 7.64 -9.01 -2.90
C GLU A 52 7.78 -10.49 -2.56
N ASP A 53 8.10 -11.32 -3.56
CA ASP A 53 8.48 -12.71 -3.36
C ASP A 53 10.00 -12.81 -3.17
N LYS A 54 10.45 -13.00 -1.93
CA LYS A 54 11.86 -13.29 -1.62
C LYS A 54 11.97 -14.65 -0.96
N ASN A 55 12.56 -15.62 -1.66
CA ASN A 55 12.89 -16.95 -1.12
C ASN A 55 11.70 -17.65 -0.42
N ASP A 56 10.54 -17.72 -1.08
CA ASP A 56 9.32 -18.38 -0.57
C ASP A 56 8.65 -17.63 0.61
N ASP A 57 9.02 -16.37 0.83
CA ASP A 57 8.48 -15.47 1.85
C ASP A 57 7.82 -14.25 1.18
N GLU A 58 6.48 -14.23 1.21
CA GLU A 58 5.66 -13.16 0.64
C GLU A 58 5.61 -11.95 1.59
N LEU A 59 6.28 -10.85 1.24
CA LEU A 59 6.19 -9.59 1.98
C LEU A 59 5.27 -8.61 1.28
N TYR A 60 4.23 -8.17 1.99
CA TYR A 60 3.35 -7.11 1.51
C TYR A 60 3.99 -5.74 1.77
N THR A 61 4.23 -5.00 0.70
CA THR A 61 4.89 -3.69 0.74
C THR A 61 4.17 -2.71 -0.19
N THR A 62 4.73 -1.51 -0.35
CA THR A 62 4.17 -0.46 -1.20
C THR A 62 5.22 0.08 -2.15
N ILE A 63 4.80 0.45 -3.36
CA ILE A 63 5.62 1.15 -4.35
C ILE A 63 4.88 2.39 -4.84
N PRO A 64 5.58 3.46 -5.22
CA PRO A 64 4.93 4.64 -5.79
C PRO A 64 4.42 4.37 -7.22
N LEU A 65 3.27 4.94 -7.52
CA LEU A 65 2.70 5.05 -8.85
C LEU A 65 2.45 6.52 -9.13
N SER A 66 3.09 7.04 -10.17
CA SER A 66 2.82 8.38 -10.66
C SER A 66 1.84 8.33 -11.83
N ILE A 67 0.78 9.13 -11.74
CA ILE A 67 -0.22 9.35 -12.78
C ILE A 67 -0.11 10.81 -13.19
N ILE A 68 0.47 11.05 -14.37
CA ILE A 68 0.69 12.40 -14.90
C ILE A 68 -0.36 12.67 -15.97
N VAL A 69 -1.09 13.77 -15.78
CA VAL A 69 -2.19 14.20 -16.62
C VAL A 69 -1.75 15.44 -17.38
N THR A 70 -1.77 15.38 -18.69
CA THR A 70 -1.56 16.54 -19.57
C THR A 70 -2.84 16.83 -20.35
N ARG A 71 -2.85 17.92 -21.13
CA ARG A 71 -3.98 18.24 -22.02
C ARG A 71 -4.24 17.16 -23.06
N GLU A 72 -3.22 16.40 -23.47
CA GLU A 72 -3.32 15.41 -24.54
C GLU A 72 -3.42 13.97 -24.01
N VAL A 73 -2.60 13.60 -23.02
CA VAL A 73 -2.43 12.21 -22.62
C VAL A 73 -2.47 12.02 -21.10
N ILE A 74 -2.60 10.76 -20.66
CA ILE A 74 -2.32 10.33 -19.29
C ILE A 74 -1.12 9.40 -19.38
N ILE A 75 -0.11 9.65 -18.55
CA ILE A 75 1.12 8.87 -18.47
C ILE A 75 1.17 8.25 -17.08
N THR A 76 1.33 6.93 -17.00
CA THR A 76 1.58 6.23 -15.74
C THR A 76 3.03 5.79 -15.68
N VAL A 77 3.69 6.01 -14.54
CA VAL A 77 5.07 5.59 -14.28
C VAL A 77 5.10 4.83 -12.97
N CYS A 78 5.73 3.65 -12.99
CA CYS A 78 5.93 2.81 -11.81
C CYS A 78 7.24 2.04 -11.97
N MET A 79 7.90 1.70 -10.86
CA MET A 79 9.13 0.93 -10.86
C MET A 79 8.91 -0.52 -11.32
N GLU A 80 7.74 -1.10 -11.07
CA GLU A 80 7.46 -2.50 -11.38
C GLU A 80 6.10 -2.67 -12.07
N ASP A 81 5.93 -3.81 -12.74
CA ASP A 81 4.69 -4.14 -13.44
C ASP A 81 3.60 -4.57 -12.44
N THR A 82 2.61 -3.70 -12.23
CA THR A 82 1.57 -3.90 -11.23
C THR A 82 0.28 -4.51 -11.81
N PRO A 83 -0.33 -5.51 -11.14
CA PRO A 83 -1.66 -6.02 -11.50
C PRO A 83 -2.75 -4.95 -11.58
N ILE A 84 -2.56 -3.84 -10.86
CA ILE A 84 -3.47 -2.70 -10.84
C ILE A 84 -3.60 -2.10 -12.24
N LEU A 85 -2.49 -1.94 -12.96
CA LEU A 85 -2.47 -1.35 -14.30
C LEU A 85 -2.73 -2.37 -15.43
N LYS A 86 -2.42 -3.66 -15.20
CA LYS A 86 -2.60 -4.73 -16.20
C LYS A 86 -4.02 -4.82 -16.75
N GLN A 87 -5.04 -4.63 -15.91
CA GLN A 87 -6.44 -4.73 -16.36
C GLN A 87 -6.85 -3.58 -17.28
N PHE A 88 -6.26 -2.39 -17.08
CA PHE A 88 -6.46 -1.23 -17.95
C PHE A 88 -5.74 -1.41 -19.28
N ALA A 89 -4.52 -1.94 -19.28
CA ALA A 89 -3.76 -2.23 -20.49
C ALA A 89 -4.44 -3.27 -21.41
N LEU A 90 -5.26 -4.17 -20.85
CA LEU A 90 -6.01 -5.18 -21.58
C LEU A 90 -7.38 -4.71 -22.10
N ASN A 91 -7.72 -3.42 -22.00
CA ASN A 91 -9.05 -2.87 -22.35
C ASN A 91 -10.23 -3.61 -21.68
N ARG A 92 -10.01 -4.25 -20.53
CA ARG A 92 -11.04 -5.01 -19.83
C ARG A 92 -11.94 -4.15 -18.95
N VAL A 93 -11.70 -2.84 -18.91
CA VAL A 93 -12.54 -1.89 -18.19
C VAL A 93 -13.69 -1.46 -19.08
N ARG A 94 -14.93 -1.81 -18.68
CA ARG A 94 -16.15 -1.33 -19.35
C ARG A 94 -16.18 0.20 -19.31
N ASP A 95 -16.67 0.82 -20.40
CA ASP A 95 -16.87 2.27 -20.55
C ASP A 95 -15.63 3.18 -20.62
N PHE A 96 -14.49 2.68 -21.10
CA PHE A 96 -13.33 3.54 -21.41
C PHE A 96 -13.66 4.52 -22.55
N ARG A 97 -13.68 5.82 -22.23
CA ARG A 97 -13.74 6.92 -23.21
C ARG A 97 -12.54 7.84 -22.99
N SER A 98 -11.68 7.99 -24.01
CA SER A 98 -10.49 8.87 -24.01
C SER A 98 -10.77 10.32 -23.59
N ASN A 99 -12.04 10.72 -23.64
CA ASN A 99 -12.52 12.07 -23.40
C ASN A 99 -12.78 12.32 -21.90
N MET A 100 -12.72 11.29 -21.05
CA MET A 100 -13.00 11.33 -19.60
C MET A 100 -11.77 10.93 -18.79
N LYS A 101 -10.73 11.77 -18.84
CA LYS A 101 -9.45 11.54 -18.16
C LYS A 101 -9.59 11.40 -16.64
N SER A 102 -10.46 12.21 -16.04
CA SER A 102 -10.83 12.17 -14.61
C SER A 102 -11.35 10.79 -14.20
N ARG A 103 -12.30 10.24 -14.96
CA ARG A 103 -12.87 8.91 -14.71
C ARG A 103 -11.82 7.80 -14.76
N PHE A 104 -10.87 7.87 -15.69
CA PHE A 104 -9.78 6.90 -15.76
C PHE A 104 -8.89 6.94 -14.52
N ILE A 105 -8.54 8.14 -14.05
CA ILE A 105 -7.77 8.32 -12.81
C ILE A 105 -8.54 7.72 -11.63
N LEU A 106 -9.82 8.06 -11.47
CA LEU A 106 -10.65 7.55 -10.37
C LEU A 106 -10.77 6.03 -10.39
N GLN A 107 -10.90 5.41 -11.56
CA GLN A 107 -10.91 3.95 -11.67
C GLN A 107 -9.59 3.32 -11.22
N ILE A 108 -8.44 3.94 -11.53
CA ILE A 108 -7.14 3.49 -11.00
C ILE A 108 -7.12 3.63 -9.48
N LEU A 109 -7.53 4.78 -8.94
CA LEU A 109 -7.54 5.03 -7.49
C LEU A 109 -8.48 4.06 -6.75
N TYR A 110 -9.64 3.78 -7.32
CA TYR A 110 -10.60 2.81 -6.77
C TYR A 110 -10.00 1.40 -6.76
N ARG A 111 -9.30 1.02 -7.84
CA ARG A 111 -8.59 -0.26 -7.91
C ARG A 111 -7.49 -0.36 -6.86
N ILE A 112 -6.78 0.73 -6.59
CA ILE A 112 -5.75 0.80 -5.54
C ILE A 112 -6.40 0.55 -4.16
N ALA A 113 -7.45 1.29 -3.82
CA ALA A 113 -8.15 1.16 -2.53
C ALA A 113 -8.69 -0.26 -2.31
N THR A 114 -9.35 -0.83 -3.32
CA THR A 114 -9.88 -2.20 -3.24
C THR A 114 -8.77 -3.27 -3.15
N THR A 115 -7.62 -3.06 -3.80
CA THR A 115 -6.47 -3.99 -3.69
C THR A 115 -5.87 -3.96 -2.28
N TYR A 116 -5.81 -2.79 -1.62
CA TYR A 116 -5.42 -2.73 -0.20
C TYR A 116 -6.35 -3.56 0.69
N LEU A 117 -7.67 -3.45 0.49
CA LEU A 117 -8.65 -4.24 1.25
C LEU A 117 -8.47 -5.74 1.03
N GLU A 118 -8.21 -6.17 -0.20
CA GLU A 118 -7.91 -7.58 -0.52
C GLU A 118 -6.69 -8.08 0.27
N TYR A 119 -5.58 -7.34 0.25
CA TYR A 119 -4.36 -7.74 0.94
C TYR A 119 -4.47 -7.66 2.46
N LEU A 120 -5.18 -6.68 3.01
CA LEU A 120 -5.46 -6.59 4.45
C LEU A 120 -6.21 -7.84 4.95
N ARG A 121 -7.18 -8.35 4.17
CA ARG A 121 -7.88 -9.62 4.51
C ARG A 121 -6.95 -10.83 4.47
N ILE A 122 -5.95 -10.84 3.59
CA ILE A 122 -4.94 -11.91 3.55
C ILE A 122 -4.03 -11.84 4.78
N ILE A 123 -3.57 -10.63 5.13
CA ILE A 123 -2.74 -10.38 6.33
C ILE A 123 -3.47 -10.83 7.59
N ASP A 124 -4.76 -10.52 7.73
CA ASP A 124 -5.60 -10.96 8.87
C ASP A 124 -5.70 -12.50 8.98
N ARG A 125 -5.91 -13.17 7.84
CA ARG A 125 -5.89 -14.65 7.79
C ARG A 125 -4.53 -15.23 8.17
N LYS A 126 -3.43 -14.66 7.66
CA LYS A 126 -2.06 -15.06 8.02
C LYS A 126 -1.80 -14.84 9.51
N THR A 127 -2.28 -13.73 10.07
CA THR A 127 -2.20 -13.41 11.50
C THR A 127 -2.90 -14.46 12.35
N THR A 128 -4.13 -14.82 11.99
CA THR A 128 -4.91 -15.88 12.67
C THR A 128 -4.20 -17.24 12.63
N ILE A 129 -3.56 -17.58 11.51
CA ILE A 129 -2.79 -18.83 11.38
C ILE A 129 -1.56 -18.80 12.30
N ALA A 130 -0.80 -17.70 12.30
CA ALA A 130 0.38 -17.52 13.14
C ALA A 130 0.03 -17.57 14.63
N GLU A 131 -1.06 -16.92 15.05
CA GLU A 131 -1.58 -16.97 16.42
C GLU A 131 -1.86 -18.42 16.86
N ASN A 132 -2.60 -19.17 16.04
CA ASN A 132 -2.96 -20.56 16.36
C ASN A 132 -1.75 -21.49 16.47
N LYS A 133 -0.71 -21.27 15.66
CA LYS A 133 0.56 -22.00 15.78
C LYS A 133 1.29 -21.63 17.08
N LEU A 134 1.35 -20.33 17.39
CA LEU A 134 2.04 -19.81 18.56
C LEU A 134 1.39 -20.26 19.88
N ARG A 135 0.05 -20.41 19.90
CA ARG A 135 -0.70 -21.03 21.03
C ARG A 135 -0.32 -22.49 21.27
N LYS A 136 0.04 -23.25 20.22
CA LYS A 136 0.41 -24.68 20.33
C LYS A 136 1.89 -24.86 20.68
N SER A 137 2.75 -24.01 20.15
CA SER A 137 4.18 -24.01 20.46
C SER A 137 4.71 -22.59 20.37
N THR A 138 5.20 -22.04 21.50
CA THR A 138 5.79 -20.71 21.57
C THR A 138 7.21 -20.72 20.98
N ARG A 139 7.28 -20.93 19.67
CA ARG A 139 8.52 -20.96 18.89
C ARG A 139 8.84 -19.58 18.34
N ASN A 140 10.13 -19.28 18.23
CA ASN A 140 10.61 -17.98 17.75
C ASN A 140 10.19 -17.70 16.28
N SER A 141 10.01 -18.74 15.47
CA SER A 141 9.59 -18.60 14.07
C SER A 141 8.22 -17.94 13.92
N GLU A 142 7.28 -18.28 14.79
CA GLU A 142 5.91 -17.77 14.77
C GLU A 142 5.86 -16.32 15.27
N LEU A 143 6.69 -15.95 16.25
CA LEU A 143 6.87 -14.55 16.65
C LEU A 143 7.47 -13.70 15.53
N PHE A 144 8.46 -14.24 14.81
CA PHE A 144 9.05 -13.56 13.67
C PHE A 144 8.03 -13.35 12.54
N GLU A 145 7.15 -14.31 12.31
CA GLU A 145 6.04 -14.17 11.35
C GLU A 145 5.06 -13.05 11.75
N LEU A 146 4.66 -12.98 13.03
CA LEU A 146 3.86 -11.85 13.53
C LEU A 146 4.60 -10.52 13.34
N PHE A 147 5.92 -10.47 13.57
CA PHE A 147 6.71 -9.26 13.35
C PHE A 147 6.74 -8.83 11.88
N LYS A 148 6.84 -9.76 10.93
CA LYS A 148 6.72 -9.43 9.50
C LYS A 148 5.36 -8.84 9.17
N LEU A 149 4.28 -9.45 9.62
CA LEU A 149 2.91 -8.96 9.38
C LEU A 149 2.72 -7.55 9.98
N SER A 150 3.35 -7.26 11.11
CA SER A 150 3.35 -5.92 11.73
C SER A 150 4.03 -4.88 10.83
N ARG A 151 5.17 -5.25 10.24
CA ARG A 151 5.86 -4.38 9.26
C ARG A 151 4.99 -4.13 8.03
N CYS A 152 4.35 -5.15 7.47
CA CYS A 152 3.42 -5.01 6.35
C CYS A 152 2.30 -3.99 6.67
N LEU A 153 1.66 -4.14 7.83
CA LEU A 153 0.59 -3.22 8.27
C LEU A 153 1.10 -1.79 8.48
N THR A 154 2.36 -1.62 8.92
CA THR A 154 2.99 -0.30 9.06
C THR A 154 3.17 0.39 7.71
N TYR A 155 3.68 -0.32 6.70
CA TYR A 155 3.78 0.21 5.34
C TYR A 155 2.41 0.59 4.78
N PHE A 156 1.43 -0.30 4.90
CA PHE A 156 0.07 -0.04 4.41
C PHE A 156 -0.59 1.13 5.12
N THR A 157 -0.50 1.21 6.45
CA THR A 157 -1.10 2.31 7.22
C THR A 157 -0.49 3.65 6.82
N THR A 158 0.83 3.69 6.62
CA THR A 158 1.54 4.90 6.18
C THR A 158 1.10 5.33 4.79
N ALA A 159 1.06 4.39 3.84
CA ALA A 159 0.66 4.66 2.46
C ALA A 159 -0.81 5.07 2.33
N LEU A 160 -1.73 4.39 3.02
CA LEU A 160 -3.16 4.68 3.01
C LEU A 160 -3.46 6.08 3.55
N ARG A 161 -2.78 6.50 4.63
CA ARG A 161 -2.88 7.87 5.16
C ARG A 161 -2.31 8.90 4.20
N SER A 162 -1.19 8.61 3.56
CA SER A 162 -0.62 9.50 2.54
C SER A 162 -1.58 9.65 1.35
N ASN A 163 -2.17 8.55 0.89
CA ASN A 163 -3.14 8.53 -0.20
C ASN A 163 -4.44 9.29 0.14
N GLU A 164 -4.93 9.19 1.38
CA GLU A 164 -6.11 9.93 1.84
C GLU A 164 -5.96 11.43 1.59
N THR A 165 -4.80 12.00 1.94
CA THR A 165 -4.53 13.43 1.72
C THR A 165 -4.49 13.84 0.25
N VAL A 166 -4.13 12.91 -0.64
CA VAL A 166 -4.17 13.10 -2.09
C VAL A 166 -5.61 13.09 -2.58
N PHE A 167 -6.43 12.13 -2.13
CA PHE A 167 -7.83 12.00 -2.57
C PHE A 167 -8.67 13.21 -2.17
N GLU A 168 -8.48 13.75 -0.97
CA GLU A 168 -9.16 14.97 -0.50
C GLU A 168 -8.80 16.23 -1.30
N LYS A 169 -7.67 16.22 -2.01
CA LYS A 169 -7.16 17.37 -2.77
C LYS A 169 -7.29 17.19 -4.28
N LEU A 170 -7.76 16.03 -4.76
CA LEU A 170 -7.72 15.66 -6.18
C LEU A 170 -8.39 16.69 -7.10
N PHE A 171 -9.59 17.15 -6.75
CA PHE A 171 -10.34 18.15 -7.53
C PHE A 171 -10.09 19.60 -7.14
N LYS A 172 -9.10 19.88 -6.27
CA LYS A 172 -8.72 21.27 -5.99
C LYS A 172 -7.90 21.89 -7.13
N ASN A 173 -7.36 21.06 -8.03
CA ASN A 173 -6.54 21.49 -9.17
C ASN A 173 -7.38 21.63 -10.45
N GLU A 174 -7.26 22.77 -11.14
CA GLU A 174 -8.06 23.09 -12.33
C GLU A 174 -7.77 22.20 -13.54
N ILE A 175 -6.58 21.58 -13.59
CA ILE A 175 -6.14 20.70 -14.71
C ILE A 175 -6.94 19.40 -14.73
N ILE A 176 -7.38 18.92 -13.57
CA ILE A 176 -8.24 17.74 -13.46
C ILE A 176 -9.68 18.23 -13.51
N LYS A 177 -10.26 18.18 -14.70
CA LYS A 177 -11.64 18.63 -14.91
C LYS A 177 -12.60 17.81 -14.04
N LYS A 178 -13.32 18.48 -13.15
CA LYS A 178 -14.38 17.91 -12.32
C LYS A 178 -15.66 17.77 -13.16
N TYR A 179 -16.19 16.55 -13.26
CA TYR A 179 -17.54 16.30 -13.76
C TYR A 179 -18.44 15.88 -12.60
N PRO A 180 -19.77 16.13 -12.65
CA PRO A 180 -20.68 15.74 -11.55
C PRO A 180 -20.60 14.24 -11.21
N GLU A 181 -20.55 13.37 -12.21
CA GLU A 181 -20.43 11.91 -12.04
C GLU A 181 -19.08 11.46 -11.44
N ASP A 182 -18.06 12.32 -11.48
CA ASP A 182 -16.74 12.01 -10.92
C ASP A 182 -16.67 12.29 -9.41
N GLU A 183 -17.63 13.06 -8.87
CA GLU A 183 -17.72 13.33 -7.43
C GLU A 183 -18.15 12.08 -6.66
N ASP A 184 -19.18 11.39 -7.15
CA ASP A 184 -19.64 10.11 -6.58
C ASP A 184 -18.53 9.05 -6.61
N LEU A 185 -17.80 8.95 -7.73
CA LEU A 185 -16.69 8.01 -7.87
C LEU A 185 -15.52 8.34 -6.94
N LEU A 186 -15.21 9.62 -6.71
CA LEU A 186 -14.19 10.01 -5.73
C LEU A 186 -14.65 9.71 -4.30
N GLU A 187 -15.93 9.92 -4.00
CA GLU A 187 -16.49 9.56 -2.70
C GLU A 187 -16.34 8.06 -2.43
N ASP A 188 -16.66 7.20 -3.41
CA ASP A 188 -16.44 5.75 -3.32
C ASP A 188 -14.97 5.43 -3.02
N VAL A 189 -14.02 6.04 -3.73
CA VAL A 189 -12.57 5.87 -3.50
C VAL A 189 -12.18 6.24 -2.07
N ILE A 190 -12.69 7.37 -1.56
CA ILE A 190 -12.42 7.85 -0.21
C ILE A 190 -13.00 6.89 0.84
N VAL A 191 -14.23 6.40 0.63
CA VAL A 191 -14.90 5.45 1.53
C VAL A 191 -14.10 4.15 1.63
N GLU A 192 -13.71 3.56 0.49
CA GLU A 192 -12.90 2.32 0.47
C GLU A 192 -11.53 2.54 1.12
N ASN A 193 -10.88 3.69 0.90
CA ASN A 193 -9.59 4.01 1.53
C ASN A 193 -9.72 4.20 3.04
N LYS A 194 -10.77 4.87 3.52
CA LYS A 194 -11.05 5.02 4.96
C LYS A 194 -11.30 3.67 5.61
N GLN A 195 -12.07 2.80 4.97
CA GLN A 195 -12.26 1.44 5.42
C GLN A 195 -10.93 0.69 5.52
N ALA A 196 -10.04 0.84 4.54
CA ALA A 196 -8.72 0.21 4.58
C ALA A 196 -7.86 0.74 5.75
N ILE A 197 -7.89 2.05 6.04
CA ILE A 197 -7.21 2.65 7.20
C ILE A 197 -7.73 2.05 8.52
N GLU A 198 -9.05 1.96 8.66
CA GLU A 198 -9.69 1.38 9.84
C GLU A 198 -9.30 -0.09 10.02
N MET A 199 -9.36 -0.89 8.95
CA MET A 199 -8.95 -2.30 8.98
C MET A 199 -7.47 -2.45 9.35
N ALA A 200 -6.57 -1.68 8.73
CA ALA A 200 -5.15 -1.71 9.04
C ALA A 200 -4.87 -1.34 10.51
N THR A 201 -5.61 -0.37 11.05
CA THR A 201 -5.52 0.05 12.46
C THR A 201 -6.00 -1.06 13.40
N ILE A 202 -7.15 -1.66 13.12
CA ILE A 202 -7.70 -2.78 13.91
C ILE A 202 -6.71 -3.95 13.93
N TYR A 203 -6.21 -4.37 12.76
CA TYR A 203 -5.28 -5.48 12.65
C TYR A 203 -3.94 -5.20 13.35
N SER A 204 -3.43 -3.96 13.27
CA SER A 204 -2.22 -3.55 13.98
C SER A 204 -2.40 -3.63 15.50
N ASN A 205 -3.57 -3.22 16.01
CA ASN A 205 -3.89 -3.27 17.44
C ASN A 205 -4.01 -4.72 17.92
N VAL A 206 -4.69 -5.59 17.15
CA VAL A 206 -4.78 -7.02 17.46
C VAL A 206 -3.40 -7.64 17.53
N LEU A 207 -2.56 -7.38 16.53
CA LEU A 207 -1.22 -7.95 16.44
C LEU A 207 -0.31 -7.51 17.60
N THR A 208 -0.39 -6.23 17.98
CA THR A 208 0.31 -5.69 19.16
C THR A 208 -0.17 -6.39 20.43
N GLY A 209 -1.50 -6.50 20.62
CA GLY A 209 -2.09 -7.18 21.77
C GLY A 209 -1.69 -8.66 21.87
N LEU A 210 -1.57 -9.35 20.74
CA LEU A 210 -1.04 -10.73 20.70
C LEU A 210 0.42 -10.78 21.15
N MET A 211 1.30 -9.93 20.60
CA MET A 211 2.72 -9.90 20.99
C MET A 211 2.92 -9.62 22.48
N ASP A 212 2.14 -8.71 23.06
CA ASP A 212 2.16 -8.41 24.50
C ASP A 212 1.70 -9.61 25.34
N ALA A 213 0.61 -10.26 24.94
CA ALA A 213 0.09 -11.46 25.59
C ALA A 213 1.12 -12.61 25.56
N PHE A 214 1.78 -12.83 24.41
CA PHE A 214 2.81 -13.87 24.30
C PHE A 214 4.08 -13.53 25.09
N SER A 215 4.47 -12.26 25.16
CA SER A 215 5.59 -11.81 26.01
C SER A 215 5.32 -12.13 27.50
N SER A 216 4.06 -11.97 27.93
CA SER A 216 3.63 -12.35 29.29
C SER A 216 3.67 -13.87 29.50
N VAL A 217 3.20 -14.67 28.55
CA VAL A 217 3.27 -16.15 28.61
C VAL A 217 4.72 -16.64 28.70
N ILE A 218 5.63 -16.08 27.91
CA ILE A 218 7.06 -16.42 27.94
C ILE A 218 7.65 -16.10 29.32
N SER A 219 7.36 -14.91 29.85
CA SER A 219 7.83 -14.48 31.17
C SER A 219 7.32 -15.40 32.29
N ASN A 220 6.06 -15.85 32.19
CA ASN A 220 5.49 -16.83 33.12
C ASN A 220 6.18 -18.19 33.03
N ASN A 221 6.48 -18.67 31.82
CA ASN A 221 7.21 -19.93 31.63
C ASN A 221 8.63 -19.85 32.22
N ILE A 222 9.34 -18.73 32.02
CA ILE A 222 10.66 -18.51 32.63
C ILE A 222 10.56 -18.52 34.16
N ASN A 223 9.57 -17.84 34.74
CA ASN A 223 9.33 -17.84 36.19
C ASN A 223 9.07 -19.25 36.74
N ILE A 224 8.33 -20.10 36.01
CA ILE A 224 8.09 -21.48 36.41
C ILE A 224 9.41 -22.28 36.40
N VAL A 225 10.19 -22.19 35.32
CA VAL A 225 11.46 -22.91 35.19
C VAL A 225 12.46 -22.47 36.28
N MET A 226 12.55 -21.17 36.57
CA MET A 226 13.40 -20.64 37.64
C MET A 226 12.99 -21.18 39.02
N LYS A 227 11.68 -21.24 39.31
CA LYS A 227 11.17 -21.81 40.57
C LYS A 227 11.50 -23.30 40.69
N VAL A 228 11.36 -24.06 39.60
CA VAL A 228 11.71 -25.50 39.57
C VAL A 228 13.21 -25.68 39.83
N LEU A 229 14.06 -24.93 39.13
CA LEU A 229 15.51 -24.99 39.33
C LEU A 229 15.90 -24.64 40.78
N ALA A 230 15.31 -23.59 41.35
CA ALA A 230 15.56 -23.19 42.73
C ALA A 230 15.18 -24.28 43.75
N VAL A 231 14.03 -24.95 43.56
CA VAL A 231 13.62 -26.08 44.41
C VAL A 231 14.60 -27.24 44.30
N ILE A 232 15.02 -27.60 43.09
CA ILE A 232 16.01 -28.68 42.88
C ILE A 232 17.34 -28.33 43.58
N THR A 233 17.82 -27.09 43.45
CA THR A 233 19.05 -26.62 44.08
C THR A 233 18.97 -26.59 45.62
N ILE A 234 17.80 -26.36 46.21
CA ILE A 234 17.60 -26.37 47.67
C ILE A 234 17.57 -27.80 48.23
N VAL A 235 17.06 -28.76 47.44
CA VAL A 235 16.90 -30.17 47.87
C VAL A 235 18.19 -30.98 47.74
N LEU A 236 19.06 -30.62 46.79
CA LEU A 236 20.40 -31.20 46.58
C LEU A 236 21.42 -30.67 47.61
#